data_AF-A0A371FEQ9-F1
#
_entry.id   AF-A0A371FEQ9-F1
#
_cell.length_a   1.000
_cell.length_b   1.000
_cell.length_c   1.000
_cell.angle_alpha   90.00
_cell.angle_beta   90.00
_cell.angle_gamma   90.00
#
_symmetry.space_group_name_H-M   'P 1'
#
loop_
_entity.id
_entity.type
_entity.pdbx_description
1 polymer ?
#
loop_
_entity_poly.entity_id
_entity_poly.type
_entity_poly.pdbx_seq_one_letter_code
_entity_poly.pdbx_strand_id
1 'polypeptide(L)'
;MENFDNKYDGITDPNEHIDAHVTQVNLYTNDNAILCRVFPKSLKGIALNWYTRLPPNSIDSFETLVEKFGAQYATTIKIRNLSPEVTLHSVITTLKPGLFSNSLCKKPLASMDKLRARASRYIQMEEMMEFRDHVRVKHAVKPQTRRR
;
A
#
# COMPACT_ATOMS: atom_id res chain seq x y z
N MET A 1 7.41 -11.50 -29.30
CA MET A 1 7.24 -10.29 -28.46
C MET A 1 7.01 -10.79 -27.05
N GLU A 2 8.01 -10.75 -26.16
CA GLU A 2 7.83 -11.21 -24.77
C GLU A 2 6.94 -10.20 -24.04
N ASN A 3 5.76 -10.63 -23.59
CA ASN A 3 4.86 -9.80 -22.78
C ASN A 3 5.47 -9.62 -21.39
N PHE A 4 6.18 -8.49 -21.18
CA PHE A 4 6.77 -8.12 -19.89
C PHE A 4 5.74 -7.83 -18.79
N ASP A 5 4.44 -7.79 -19.11
CA ASP A 5 3.40 -7.44 -18.16
C ASP A 5 3.09 -8.55 -17.14
N ASN A 6 3.37 -9.82 -17.46
CA ASN A 6 3.06 -10.97 -16.60
C ASN A 6 4.14 -11.32 -15.55
N LYS A 7 5.16 -10.47 -15.37
CA LYS A 7 6.24 -10.73 -14.40
C LYS A 7 5.86 -10.29 -12.99
N TYR A 8 6.35 -11.01 -11.98
CA TYR A 8 6.12 -10.72 -10.58
C TYR A 8 6.83 -9.44 -10.15
N ASP A 9 6.08 -8.48 -9.63
CA ASP A 9 6.57 -7.18 -9.19
C ASP A 9 6.73 -7.06 -7.66
N GLY A 10 6.40 -8.10 -6.89
CA GLY A 10 6.45 -8.04 -5.43
C GLY A 10 5.13 -7.67 -4.75
N ILE A 11 4.01 -7.52 -5.48
CA ILE A 11 2.73 -7.14 -4.86
C ILE A 11 1.67 -8.25 -4.86
N THR A 12 1.91 -9.33 -5.61
CA THR A 12 1.02 -10.50 -5.65
C THR A 12 1.50 -11.59 -4.69
N ASP A 13 0.69 -12.63 -4.54
CA ASP A 13 1.01 -13.76 -3.68
C ASP A 13 2.30 -14.46 -4.18
N PRO A 14 3.36 -14.52 -3.35
CA PRO A 14 4.62 -15.13 -3.75
C PRO A 14 4.49 -16.65 -3.96
N ASN A 15 3.60 -17.34 -3.24
CA ASN A 15 3.40 -18.78 -3.39
C ASN A 15 2.73 -19.10 -4.74
N GLU A 16 1.71 -18.32 -5.11
CA GLU A 16 1.05 -18.45 -6.41
C GLU A 16 2.04 -18.23 -7.57
N HIS A 17 3.00 -17.31 -7.40
CA HIS A 17 4.07 -17.10 -8.37
C HIS A 17 5.05 -18.28 -8.45
N ILE A 18 5.47 -18.83 -7.30
CA ILE A 18 6.36 -19.99 -7.24
C ILE A 18 5.70 -21.19 -7.94
N ASP A 19 4.43 -21.48 -7.63
CA ASP A 19 3.70 -22.61 -8.22
C ASP A 19 3.55 -22.46 -9.74
N ALA A 20 3.24 -21.25 -10.21
CA ALA A 20 3.16 -20.95 -11.64
C ALA A 20 4.52 -21.14 -12.34
N HIS A 21 5.61 -20.67 -11.71
CA HIS A 21 6.96 -20.83 -12.24
C HIS A 21 7.37 -22.31 -12.34
N VAL A 22 7.17 -23.06 -11.26
CA VAL A 22 7.45 -24.50 -11.21
C VAL A 22 6.65 -25.23 -12.28
N THR A 23 5.34 -24.97 -12.37
CA THR A 23 4.47 -25.60 -13.38
C THR A 23 4.96 -25.31 -14.80
N GLN A 24 5.33 -24.06 -15.08
CA GLN A 24 5.78 -23.66 -16.41
C GLN A 24 7.12 -24.29 -16.80
N VAL A 25 8.09 -24.34 -15.88
CA VAL A 25 9.44 -24.86 -16.16
C VAL A 25 9.46 -26.39 -16.17
N ASN A 26 8.66 -27.04 -15.31
CA ASN A 26 8.51 -28.51 -15.27
C ASN A 26 7.94 -29.11 -16.56
N LEU A 27 7.34 -28.30 -17.44
CA LEU A 27 7.00 -28.73 -18.80
C LEU A 27 8.23 -29.14 -19.63
N TYR A 28 9.41 -28.64 -19.26
CA TYR A 28 10.66 -28.83 -19.99
C TYR A 28 11.73 -29.54 -19.16
N THR A 29 11.78 -29.33 -17.84
CA THR A 29 12.80 -29.91 -16.96
C THR A 29 12.42 -29.84 -15.48
N ASN A 30 12.90 -30.79 -14.68
CA ASN A 30 12.80 -30.78 -13.22
C ASN A 30 14.17 -30.50 -12.56
N ASP A 31 15.12 -29.94 -13.30
CA ASP A 31 16.45 -29.60 -12.79
C ASP A 31 16.41 -28.30 -11.96
N ASN A 32 16.73 -28.43 -10.67
CA ASN A 32 16.81 -27.33 -9.71
C ASN A 32 17.71 -26.18 -10.20
N ALA A 33 18.83 -26.49 -10.85
CA ALA A 33 19.75 -25.47 -11.35
C ALA A 33 19.11 -24.65 -12.46
N ILE A 34 18.31 -25.29 -13.33
CA ILE A 34 17.59 -24.60 -14.40
C ILE A 34 16.45 -23.77 -13.81
N LEU A 35 15.69 -24.30 -12.86
CA LEU A 35 14.63 -23.59 -12.13
C LEU A 35 15.15 -22.28 -11.51
N CYS A 36 16.29 -22.33 -10.81
CA CYS A 36 16.95 -21.15 -10.26
C CYS A 36 17.44 -20.17 -11.32
N ARG A 37 18.05 -20.68 -12.40
CA ARG A 37 18.66 -19.85 -13.45
C ARG A 37 17.62 -19.05 -14.25
N VAL A 38 16.43 -19.60 -14.44
CA VAL A 38 15.35 -18.95 -15.20
C VAL A 38 14.44 -18.10 -14.33
N PHE A 39 14.43 -18.29 -13.00
CA PHE A 39 13.60 -17.53 -12.06
C PHE A 39 13.73 -16.00 -12.19
N PRO A 40 14.92 -15.38 -12.33
CA PRO A 40 15.00 -13.92 -12.46
C PRO A 40 14.25 -13.35 -13.67
N LYS A 41 14.04 -14.17 -14.71
CA LYS A 41 13.29 -13.74 -15.91
C LYS A 41 11.80 -13.55 -15.63
N SER A 42 11.26 -14.19 -14.60
CA SER A 42 9.87 -14.09 -14.17
C SER A 42 9.61 -12.87 -13.27
N LEU A 43 10.67 -12.14 -12.87
CA LEU A 43 10.59 -11.00 -11.95
C LEU A 43 10.66 -9.65 -12.67
N LYS A 44 10.06 -8.60 -12.09
CA LYS A 44 10.21 -7.19 -12.50
C LYS A 44 10.32 -6.26 -11.28
N GLY A 45 10.75 -5.02 -11.50
CA GLY A 45 10.75 -3.97 -10.49
C GLY A 45 11.51 -4.33 -9.21
N ILE A 46 10.85 -4.16 -8.06
CA ILE A 46 11.45 -4.41 -6.74
C ILE A 46 11.83 -5.88 -6.53
N ALA A 47 11.10 -6.82 -7.15
CA ALA A 47 11.38 -8.24 -7.04
C ALA A 47 12.67 -8.64 -7.75
N LEU A 48 12.86 -8.16 -8.99
CA LEU A 48 14.09 -8.40 -9.72
C LEU A 48 15.29 -7.75 -9.01
N ASN A 49 15.10 -6.52 -8.52
CA ASN A 49 16.14 -5.79 -7.80
C ASN A 49 16.54 -6.44 -6.47
N TRP A 50 15.63 -7.17 -5.81
CA TRP A 50 15.98 -8.00 -4.66
C TRP A 50 16.88 -9.17 -5.07
N TYR A 51 16.52 -9.88 -6.14
CA TYR A 51 17.29 -11.04 -6.61
C TYR A 51 18.73 -10.66 -6.96
N THR A 52 18.92 -9.53 -7.66
CA THR A 52 20.26 -9.07 -8.08
C THR A 52 21.16 -8.62 -6.93
N ARG A 53 20.61 -8.38 -5.73
CA ARG A 53 21.37 -8.01 -4.52
C ARG A 53 21.74 -9.20 -3.64
N LEU A 54 21.30 -10.41 -3.99
CA LEU A 54 21.64 -11.59 -3.23
C LEU A 54 23.15 -11.84 -3.29
N PRO A 55 23.78 -12.27 -2.17
CA PRO A 55 25.20 -12.61 -2.19
C PRO A 55 25.47 -13.72 -3.23
N PRO A 56 26.64 -13.71 -3.90
CA PRO A 56 27.04 -14.80 -4.79
C PRO A 56 26.98 -16.14 -4.07
N ASN A 57 26.57 -17.20 -4.77
CA ASN A 57 26.46 -18.56 -4.22
C ASN A 57 25.51 -18.70 -3.02
N SER A 58 24.65 -17.71 -2.76
CA SER A 58 23.68 -17.77 -1.66
C SER A 58 22.37 -18.51 -2.00
N ILE A 59 22.23 -18.94 -3.26
CA ILE A 59 21.19 -19.84 -3.76
C ILE A 59 21.93 -21.00 -4.41
N ASP A 60 21.90 -22.16 -3.76
CA ASP A 60 22.49 -23.43 -4.22
C ASP A 60 21.43 -24.41 -4.75
N SER A 61 20.17 -24.21 -4.39
CA SER A 61 19.03 -25.03 -4.78
C SER A 61 17.77 -24.19 -5.00
N PHE A 62 16.77 -24.77 -5.68
CA PHE A 62 15.47 -24.13 -5.84
C PHE A 62 14.71 -24.02 -4.53
N GLU A 63 14.91 -24.96 -3.60
CA GLU A 63 14.35 -24.91 -2.25
C GLU A 63 14.86 -23.69 -1.49
N THR A 64 16.17 -23.46 -1.47
CA THR A 64 16.79 -22.28 -0.83
C THR A 64 16.34 -20.97 -1.47
N LEU A 65 16.10 -20.96 -2.79
CA LEU A 65 15.49 -19.83 -3.47
C LEU A 65 14.08 -19.55 -2.92
N VAL A 66 13.23 -20.58 -2.85
CA VAL A 66 11.84 -20.46 -2.36
C VAL A 66 11.81 -19.99 -0.91
N GLU A 67 12.67 -20.50 -0.05
CA GLU A 67 12.78 -20.05 1.34
C GLU A 67 13.13 -18.56 1.43
N LYS A 68 14.14 -18.11 0.69
CA LYS A 68 14.58 -16.70 0.70
C LYS A 68 13.53 -15.78 0.09
N PHE A 69 12.91 -16.21 -1.01
CA PHE A 69 11.85 -15.46 -1.66
C PHE A 69 10.62 -15.36 -0.78
N GLY A 70 10.20 -16.47 -0.17
CA GLY A 70 9.13 -16.54 0.81
C GLY A 70 9.42 -15.63 2.00
N ALA A 71 10.61 -15.68 2.59
CA ALA A 71 11.00 -14.79 3.69
C ALA A 71 10.98 -13.30 3.30
N GLN A 72 11.39 -12.97 2.08
CA GLN A 72 11.39 -11.60 1.58
C GLN A 72 9.97 -11.06 1.35
N TYR A 73 9.06 -11.89 0.84
CA TYR A 73 7.72 -11.51 0.41
C TYR A 73 6.60 -12.08 1.31
N ALA A 74 6.94 -12.61 2.49
CA ALA A 74 5.98 -13.23 3.43
C ALA A 74 4.83 -12.28 3.84
N THR A 75 5.05 -10.97 3.77
CA THR A 75 4.08 -9.95 4.14
C THR A 75 3.22 -9.45 2.98
N THR A 76 3.49 -9.85 1.73
CA THR A 76 2.74 -9.39 0.54
C THR A 76 1.53 -10.24 0.23
N ILE A 77 1.04 -10.99 1.22
CA ILE A 77 -0.24 -11.69 1.17
C ILE A 77 -1.33 -10.62 1.04
N LYS A 78 -1.91 -10.48 -0.16
CA LYS A 78 -3.16 -9.74 -0.32
C LYS A 78 -4.18 -10.40 0.59
N ILE A 79 -4.62 -9.71 1.63
CA ILE A 79 -5.78 -10.15 2.40
C ILE A 79 -6.99 -9.88 1.50
N ARG A 80 -7.34 -10.87 0.66
CA ARG A 80 -8.35 -10.73 -0.42
C ARG A 80 -9.77 -10.52 0.12
N ASN A 81 -9.96 -10.64 1.44
CA ASN A 81 -11.23 -10.48 2.14
C ASN A 81 -11.04 -9.78 3.49
N LEU A 82 -10.32 -8.66 3.52
CA LEU A 82 -10.38 -7.77 4.70
C LEU A 82 -11.83 -7.34 4.90
N SER A 83 -12.39 -7.66 6.07
CA SER A 83 -13.72 -7.17 6.38
C SER A 83 -13.71 -5.63 6.36
N PRO A 84 -14.80 -4.98 5.94
CA PRO A 84 -14.91 -3.52 5.98
C PRO A 84 -14.56 -2.94 7.35
N GLU A 85 -14.85 -3.67 8.43
CA GLU A 85 -14.52 -3.30 9.81
C GLU A 85 -13.02 -3.25 10.05
N VAL A 86 -12.25 -4.26 9.62
CA VAL A 86 -10.78 -4.27 9.79
C VAL A 86 -10.13 -3.17 8.93
N THR A 87 -10.65 -2.96 7.72
CA THR A 87 -10.19 -1.88 6.83
C THR A 87 -10.42 -0.51 7.47
N LEU A 88 -11.63 -0.27 7.99
CA LEU A 88 -11.97 0.97 8.69
C LEU A 88 -11.13 1.16 9.96
N HIS A 89 -10.89 0.09 10.72
CA HIS A 89 -10.05 0.18 11.90
C HIS A 89 -8.62 0.60 11.56
N SER A 90 -8.01 -0.02 10.56
CA SER A 90 -6.66 0.32 10.08
C SER A 90 -6.56 1.75 9.58
N VAL A 91 -7.57 2.22 8.84
CA VAL A 91 -7.60 3.61 8.39
C VAL A 91 -7.73 4.57 9.57
N ILE A 92 -8.56 4.28 10.58
CA ILE A 92 -8.72 5.14 11.76
C ILE A 92 -7.43 5.23 12.59
N THR A 93 -6.71 4.12 12.75
CA THR A 93 -5.48 4.08 13.57
C THR A 93 -4.27 4.73 12.91
N THR A 94 -4.24 4.82 11.58
CA THR A 94 -3.13 5.43 10.83
C THR A 94 -3.30 6.93 10.62
N LEU A 95 -4.48 7.49 10.93
CA LEU A 95 -4.69 8.94 10.92
C LEU A 95 -3.93 9.62 12.06
N LYS A 96 -3.51 10.86 11.80
CA LYS A 96 -2.96 11.71 12.86
C LYS A 96 -4.01 11.92 13.97
N PRO A 97 -3.60 11.90 15.25
CA PRO A 97 -4.47 12.29 16.35
C PRO A 97 -5.00 13.71 16.13
N GLY A 98 -6.31 13.91 16.29
CA GLY A 98 -6.94 15.20 16.03
C GLY A 98 -8.46 15.16 16.13
N LEU A 99 -9.11 16.30 15.93
CA LEU A 99 -10.58 16.42 16.03
C LEU A 99 -11.29 15.47 15.07
N PHE A 100 -10.74 15.27 13.86
CA PHE A 100 -11.27 14.34 12.89
C PHE A 100 -11.21 12.89 13.39
N SER A 101 -10.02 12.37 13.72
CA SER A 101 -9.82 10.98 14.17
C SER A 101 -10.57 10.67 15.48
N ASN A 102 -10.58 11.59 16.44
CA ASN A 102 -11.39 11.50 17.66
C ASN A 102 -12.89 11.38 17.35
N SER A 103 -13.37 12.08 16.32
CA SER A 103 -14.76 12.00 15.91
C SER A 103 -15.10 10.62 15.31
N LEU A 104 -14.17 9.98 14.60
CA LEU A 104 -14.36 8.66 14.01
C LEU A 104 -14.45 7.58 15.10
N CYS A 105 -13.61 7.64 16.14
CA CYS A 105 -13.66 6.71 17.27
C CYS A 105 -15.00 6.78 18.03
N LYS A 106 -15.59 7.96 18.16
CA LYS A 106 -16.87 8.16 18.88
C LYS A 106 -18.11 7.66 18.11
N LYS A 107 -18.02 7.55 16.78
CA LYS A 107 -19.13 7.10 15.93
C LYS A 107 -18.58 6.10 14.92
N PRO A 108 -18.63 4.79 15.26
CA PRO A 108 -18.17 3.72 14.38
C PRO A 108 -18.82 3.82 13.00
N LEU A 109 -18.00 3.60 11.97
CA LEU A 109 -18.42 3.66 10.57
C LEU A 109 -18.76 2.25 10.09
N ALA A 110 -19.74 2.13 9.21
CA ALA A 110 -20.16 0.85 8.62
C ALA A 110 -19.67 0.66 7.17
N SER A 111 -19.05 1.69 6.57
CA SER A 111 -18.55 1.66 5.19
C SER A 111 -17.56 2.80 4.96
N MET A 112 -16.65 2.60 4.00
CA MET A 112 -15.74 3.61 3.47
C MET A 112 -16.48 4.84 2.88
N ASP A 113 -17.71 4.67 2.39
CA ASP A 113 -18.51 5.81 1.89
C ASP A 113 -18.90 6.77 3.02
N LYS A 114 -19.26 6.22 4.19
CA LYS A 114 -19.55 7.02 5.38
C LYS A 114 -18.30 7.72 5.89
N LEU A 115 -17.13 7.07 5.78
CA LEU A 115 -15.84 7.69 6.09
C LEU A 115 -15.59 8.89 5.16
N ARG A 116 -15.70 8.69 3.83
CA ARG A 116 -15.48 9.72 2.82
C ARG A 116 -16.40 10.91 3.02
N ALA A 117 -17.70 10.67 3.17
CA ALA A 117 -18.68 11.73 3.39
C ALA A 117 -18.39 12.55 4.65
N ARG A 118 -17.86 11.91 5.71
CA ARG A 118 -17.49 12.59 6.94
C ARG A 118 -16.20 13.39 6.81
N ALA A 119 -15.21 12.88 6.09
CA ALA A 119 -14.00 13.62 5.76
C ALA A 119 -14.33 14.88 4.95
N SER A 120 -15.18 14.77 3.93
CA SER A 120 -15.62 15.92 3.13
C SER A 120 -16.31 16.99 3.99
N ARG A 121 -17.18 16.59 4.94
CA ARG A 121 -17.81 17.55 5.86
C ARG A 121 -16.81 18.22 6.81
N TYR A 122 -15.80 17.48 7.27
CA TYR A 122 -14.77 18.03 8.15
C TYR A 122 -13.93 19.07 7.43
N ILE A 123 -13.47 18.76 6.20
CA ILE A 123 -12.74 19.70 5.35
C ILE A 123 -13.55 20.96 5.08
N GLN A 124 -14.81 20.82 4.65
CA GLN A 124 -15.70 21.97 4.43
C GLN A 124 -15.92 22.80 5.68
N MET A 125 -15.99 22.18 6.86
CA MET A 125 -16.14 22.88 8.14
C MET A 125 -14.87 23.64 8.52
N GLU A 126 -13.70 23.06 8.31
CA GLU A 126 -12.39 23.69 8.55
C GLU A 126 -12.19 24.88 7.60
N GLU A 127 -12.46 24.71 6.31
CA GLU A 127 -12.44 25.78 5.30
C GLU A 127 -13.42 26.92 5.63
N MET A 128 -14.65 26.58 6.07
CA MET A 128 -15.63 27.59 6.52
C MET A 128 -15.20 28.31 7.80
N MET A 129 -14.54 27.61 8.73
CA MET A 129 -14.02 28.20 9.96
C MET A 129 -12.90 29.18 9.65
N GLU A 130 -11.96 28.80 8.79
CA GLU A 130 -10.88 29.67 8.34
C GLU A 130 -11.40 30.91 7.61
N PHE A 131 -12.41 30.76 6.74
CA PHE A 131 -13.04 31.91 6.09
C PHE A 131 -13.66 32.87 7.11
N ARG A 132 -14.35 32.34 8.12
CA ARG A 132 -15.01 33.15 9.15
C ARG A 132 -14.01 33.91 10.01
N ASP A 133 -12.88 33.29 10.35
CA ASP A 133 -11.80 33.95 11.08
C ASP A 133 -11.11 35.03 10.23
N HIS A 134 -10.86 34.77 8.93
CA HIS A 134 -10.35 35.79 8.01
C HIS A 134 -11.28 37.00 7.89
N VAL A 135 -12.60 36.77 7.86
CA VAL A 135 -13.60 37.86 7.83
C VAL A 135 -13.61 38.62 9.17
N ARG A 136 -13.52 37.92 10.31
CA ARG A 136 -13.42 38.55 11.64
C ARG A 136 -12.16 39.41 11.78
N VAL A 137 -11.01 38.93 11.33
CA VAL A 137 -9.73 39.68 11.36
C VAL A 137 -9.82 40.91 10.45
N LYS A 138 -10.41 40.80 9.26
CA LYS A 138 -10.64 41.95 8.35
C LYS A 138 -11.61 42.99 8.92
N HIS A 139 -12.56 42.59 9.76
CA HIS A 139 -13.50 43.51 10.41
C HIS A 139 -13.00 44.10 11.73
N ALA A 140 -11.99 43.49 12.37
CA ALA A 140 -11.33 44.04 13.56
C ALA A 140 -10.30 45.15 13.25
N VAL A 141 -9.82 45.26 11.99
CA VAL A 141 -8.94 46.36 11.55
C VAL A 141 -9.76 47.50 10.92
N LYS A 142 -10.54 48.22 11.73
CA LYS A 142 -10.84 49.65 11.51
C LYS A 142 -11.02 50.35 12.86
N PRO A 143 -10.21 51.38 13.14
CA PRO A 143 -10.82 52.66 13.49
C PRO A 143 -10.17 53.88 12.79
N GLN A 144 -11.06 54.73 12.29
CA GLN A 144 -11.00 56.20 12.17
C GLN A 144 -9.64 56.90 11.96
N THR A 145 -9.52 57.59 10.82
CA THR A 145 -9.00 58.96 10.83
C THR A 145 -10.17 59.93 10.69
N ARG A 146 -10.32 60.73 11.75
CA ARG A 146 -11.39 61.67 12.06
C ARG A 146 -11.27 62.92 11.19
N ARG A 147 -12.43 63.45 10.77
CA ARG A 147 -12.62 64.73 10.06
C ARG A 147 -11.78 65.87 10.63
N ARG A 148 -11.20 66.69 9.75
CA ARG A 148 -11.33 68.15 9.75
C ARG A 148 -11.11 68.71 8.35
#